data_AF-A0A2A4P671-F1
#
_entry.id   AF-A0A2A4P671-F1
#
_cell.length_a   1.000
_cell.length_b   1.000
_cell.length_c   1.000
_cell.angle_alpha   90.00
_cell.angle_beta   90.00
_cell.angle_gamma   90.00
#
_symmetry.space_group_name_H-M   'P 1'
#
loop_
_entity.id
_entity.type
_entity.pdbx_description
1 polymer ?
#
loop_
_entity_poly.entity_id
_entity_poly.type
_entity_poly.pdbx_seq_one_letter_code
_entity_poly.pdbx_strand_id
1 'polypeptide(L)'
;MRIECDRHGARRRYGSSLQRSLGADSIEVHSETAVASLYTLKVGGREVQIRFSQEADSSFYQVALASLAAKQTRECLMDAWNLWFSTRLPDVRATKGYAKDGKRWLFDAGESLAAFEIDSSLLRRNR
;
A
#
# COMPACT_ATOMS: atom_id res chain seq x y z
N MET A 1 15.13 12.37 -14.37
CA MET A 1 14.77 10.96 -14.00
C MET A 1 13.27 10.76 -14.18
N ARG A 2 12.78 9.57 -14.55
CA ARG A 2 11.33 9.31 -14.74
C ARG A 2 10.88 8.12 -13.89
N ILE A 3 9.74 8.27 -13.22
CA ILE A 3 9.12 7.27 -12.34
C ILE A 3 7.69 7.03 -12.82
N GLU A 4 7.34 5.76 -13.02
CA GLU A 4 5.98 5.32 -13.35
C GLU A 4 5.36 4.65 -12.13
N CYS A 5 4.12 5.00 -11.82
CA CYS A 5 3.38 4.46 -10.69
C CYS A 5 1.97 4.05 -11.13
N ASP A 6 1.48 2.95 -10.58
CA ASP A 6 0.06 2.65 -10.62
C ASP A 6 -0.72 3.59 -9.70
N ARG A 7 -1.95 3.89 -10.07
CA ARG A 7 -2.78 4.87 -9.37
C ARG A 7 -3.29 4.31 -8.04
N HIS A 8 -3.19 5.13 -7.00
CA HIS A 8 -3.78 4.80 -5.70
C HIS A 8 -5.30 5.02 -5.69
N GLY A 9 -6.07 3.98 -6.01
CA GLY A 9 -7.53 4.02 -6.01
C GLY A 9 -8.08 5.12 -6.92
N ALA A 10 -9.07 5.89 -6.44
CA ALA A 10 -9.68 6.98 -7.22
C ALA A 10 -8.85 8.29 -7.20
N ARG A 11 -7.66 8.31 -6.57
CA ARG A 11 -6.87 9.54 -6.42
C ARG A 11 -6.34 10.02 -7.77
N ARG A 12 -6.66 11.27 -8.11
CA ARG A 12 -6.20 11.96 -9.34
C ARG A 12 -5.24 13.10 -9.07
N ARG A 13 -5.17 13.60 -7.83
CA ARG A 13 -4.31 14.72 -7.46
C ARG A 13 -3.29 14.26 -6.43
N TYR A 14 -2.02 14.38 -6.79
CA TYR A 14 -0.88 13.97 -5.98
C TYR A 14 0.03 15.14 -5.61
N GLY A 15 -0.09 16.30 -6.27
CA GLY A 15 0.85 17.43 -6.11
C GLY A 15 1.17 17.78 -4.66
N SER A 16 0.18 18.06 -3.83
CA SER A 16 0.40 18.40 -2.42
C SER A 16 1.03 17.27 -1.60
N SER A 17 0.67 16.02 -1.90
CA SER A 17 1.23 14.84 -1.23
C SER A 17 2.67 14.60 -1.66
N LEU A 18 2.98 14.76 -2.94
CA LEU A 18 4.33 14.67 -3.49
C LEU A 18 5.24 15.76 -2.89
N GLN A 19 4.75 17.00 -2.84
CA GLN A 19 5.53 18.12 -2.31
C GLN A 19 5.91 17.86 -0.85
N ARG A 20 4.93 17.45 -0.04
CA ARG A 20 5.15 17.15 1.38
C ARG A 20 6.05 15.94 1.57
N SER A 21 5.76 14.82 0.91
CA SER A 21 6.44 13.55 1.17
C SER A 21 7.85 13.50 0.61
N LEU A 22 8.13 14.21 -0.49
CA LEU A 22 9.44 14.21 -1.13
C LEU A 22 10.25 15.48 -0.85
N GLY A 23 9.69 16.45 -0.12
CA GLY A 23 10.34 17.74 0.14
C GLY A 23 10.68 18.47 -1.16
N ALA A 24 9.76 18.46 -2.13
CA ALA A 24 10.02 19.07 -3.44
C ALA A 24 10.07 20.60 -3.34
N ASP A 25 11.16 21.18 -3.85
CA ASP A 25 11.38 22.63 -3.94
C ASP A 25 10.30 23.29 -4.81
N SER A 26 9.92 22.61 -5.89
CA SER A 26 8.85 23.04 -6.78
C SER A 26 8.18 21.84 -7.46
N ILE A 27 6.91 21.99 -7.81
CA ILE A 27 6.15 21.02 -8.61
C ILE A 27 5.47 21.73 -9.77
N GLU A 28 5.73 21.24 -10.97
CA GLU A 28 4.97 21.56 -12.17
C GLU A 28 3.95 20.45 -12.42
N VAL A 29 2.69 20.84 -12.57
CA VAL A 29 1.58 19.92 -12.86
C VAL A 29 1.32 19.94 -14.36
N HIS A 30 1.60 18.83 -15.03
CA HIS A 30 1.39 18.69 -16.48
C HIS A 30 -0.02 18.23 -16.81
N SER A 31 -0.57 17.30 -16.01
CA SER A 31 -1.94 16.83 -16.16
C SER A 31 -2.46 16.15 -14.90
N GLU A 32 -3.77 16.21 -14.68
CA GLU A 32 -4.50 15.49 -13.63
C GLU A 32 -5.84 14.98 -14.18
N THR A 33 -5.79 13.91 -14.97
CA THR A 33 -6.96 13.41 -15.73
C THR A 33 -7.56 12.14 -15.13
N ALA A 34 -8.66 11.69 -15.72
CA ALA A 34 -9.21 10.38 -15.42
C ALA A 34 -8.21 9.25 -15.75
N VAL A 35 -7.32 9.38 -16.73
CA VAL A 35 -6.41 8.29 -17.14
C VAL A 35 -5.08 8.35 -16.40
N ALA A 36 -4.46 9.53 -16.35
CA ALA A 36 -3.17 9.71 -15.72
C ALA A 36 -2.99 11.10 -15.10
N SER A 37 -2.07 11.19 -14.14
CA SER A 37 -1.59 12.44 -13.55
C SER A 37 -0.07 12.51 -13.67
N LEU A 38 0.44 13.62 -14.20
CA LEU A 38 1.86 13.79 -14.52
C LEU A 38 2.40 15.06 -13.87
N TYR A 39 3.58 14.91 -13.25
CA TYR A 39 4.26 15.97 -12.52
C TYR A 39 5.74 16.00 -12.87
N THR A 40 6.32 17.19 -12.88
CA THR A 40 7.78 17.40 -12.82
C THR A 40 8.11 18.07 -11.49
N LEU A 41 8.98 17.45 -10.71
CA LEU A 41 9.39 17.92 -9.39
C LEU A 41 10.86 18.35 -9.45
N LYS A 42 11.19 19.41 -8.74
CA LYS A 42 12.58 19.71 -8.34
C LYS A 42 12.77 19.25 -6.91
N VAL A 43 13.74 18.38 -6.66
CA VAL A 43 14.07 17.85 -5.33
C VAL A 43 15.58 17.90 -5.15
N GLY A 44 16.07 18.78 -4.28
CA GLY A 44 17.51 18.89 -3.99
C GLY A 44 18.32 19.21 -5.25
N GLY A 45 17.80 20.11 -6.09
CA GLY A 45 18.42 20.50 -7.36
C GLY A 45 18.29 19.49 -8.50
N ARG A 46 17.63 18.34 -8.31
CA ARG A 46 17.39 17.33 -9.35
C ARG A 46 15.98 17.40 -9.89
N GLU A 47 15.83 17.17 -11.18
CA GLU A 47 14.53 17.09 -11.84
C GLU A 47 14.02 15.64 -11.95
N VAL A 48 12.81 15.41 -11.46
CA VAL A 48 12.15 14.11 -11.43
C VAL A 48 10.75 14.21 -12.02
N GLN A 49 10.47 13.40 -13.04
CA GLN A 49 9.14 13.25 -13.59
C GLN A 49 8.45 12.05 -12.95
N ILE A 50 7.22 12.24 -12.46
CA ILE A 50 6.43 11.18 -11.84
C ILE A 50 5.07 11.13 -12.52
N ARG A 51 4.68 9.94 -12.98
CA ARG A 51 3.36 9.68 -13.57
C ARG A 51 2.60 8.64 -12.76
N PHE A 52 1.34 8.93 -12.47
CA PHE A 52 0.37 8.01 -11.89
C PHE A 52 -0.69 7.66 -12.93
N SER A 53 -0.69 6.42 -13.43
CA SER A 53 -1.63 5.97 -14.46
C SER A 53 -2.57 4.91 -13.89
N GLN A 54 -3.81 4.83 -14.37
CA GLN A 54 -4.64 3.64 -14.11
C GLN A 54 -4.04 2.43 -14.82
N GLU A 55 -4.06 1.27 -14.15
CA GLU A 55 -3.63 -0.01 -14.73
C GLU A 55 -2.20 0.10 -15.30
N ALA A 56 -1.34 0.81 -14.57
CA ALA A 56 0.01 1.09 -15.06
C ALA A 56 0.85 -0.20 -15.16
N ASP A 57 0.53 -1.22 -14.38
CA ASP A 57 1.16 -2.55 -14.48
C ASP A 57 0.83 -3.28 -15.79
N SER A 58 -0.29 -2.98 -16.43
CA SER A 58 -0.61 -3.49 -17.77
C SER A 58 0.18 -2.79 -18.89
N SER A 59 0.72 -1.61 -18.62
CA SER A 59 1.36 -0.74 -19.63
C SER A 59 2.88 -0.60 -19.47
N PHE A 60 3.40 -0.80 -18.25
CA PHE A 60 4.80 -0.56 -17.92
C PHE A 60 5.41 -1.75 -17.18
N TYR A 61 6.43 -2.36 -17.79
CA TYR A 61 7.12 -3.52 -17.23
C TYR A 61 7.65 -3.30 -15.80
N GLN A 62 8.26 -2.15 -15.53
CA GLN A 62 8.77 -1.83 -14.18
C GLN A 62 7.66 -1.74 -13.13
N VAL A 63 6.45 -1.31 -13.53
CA VAL A 63 5.29 -1.25 -12.62
C VAL A 63 4.72 -2.65 -12.42
N ALA A 64 4.67 -3.48 -13.47
CA ALA A 64 4.31 -4.89 -13.36
C ALA A 64 5.23 -5.64 -12.38
N LEU A 65 6.54 -5.45 -12.49
CA LEU A 65 7.53 -6.06 -11.61
C LEU A 65 7.33 -5.61 -10.15
N ALA A 66 7.13 -4.32 -9.91
CA ALA A 66 6.83 -3.80 -8.57
C ALA A 66 5.52 -4.37 -8.01
N SER A 67 4.50 -4.52 -8.86
CA SER A 67 3.19 -5.11 -8.52
C SER A 67 3.32 -6.58 -8.11
N LEU A 68 4.12 -7.37 -8.85
CA LEU A 68 4.43 -8.76 -8.49
C LEU A 68 5.20 -8.86 -7.17
N ALA A 69 6.24 -8.04 -6.98
CA ALA A 69 7.02 -8.03 -5.74
C ALA A 69 6.15 -7.67 -4.53
N ALA A 70 5.27 -6.68 -4.66
CA ALA A 70 4.35 -6.28 -3.60
C ALA A 70 3.35 -7.39 -3.26
N LYS A 71 2.75 -8.05 -4.27
CA LYS A 71 1.82 -9.17 -4.07
C LYS A 71 2.51 -10.36 -3.40
N GLN A 72 3.69 -10.75 -3.88
CA GLN A 72 4.46 -11.84 -3.28
C GLN A 72 4.82 -11.55 -1.82
N THR A 73 5.30 -10.33 -1.54
CA THR A 73 5.62 -9.91 -0.17
C THR A 73 4.38 -9.98 0.73
N ARG A 74 3.23 -9.53 0.25
CA ARG A 74 1.97 -9.59 0.99
C ARG A 74 1.57 -11.03 1.32
N GLU A 75 1.65 -11.97 0.37
CA GLU A 75 1.34 -13.38 0.64
C GLU A 75 2.31 -13.99 1.66
N CYS A 76 3.63 -13.74 1.54
CA CYS A 76 4.60 -14.21 2.53
C CYS A 76 4.32 -13.66 3.95
N LEU A 77 3.92 -12.38 4.06
CA LEU A 77 3.54 -11.80 5.35
C LEU A 77 2.24 -12.41 5.90
N MET A 78 1.27 -12.73 5.04
CA MET A 78 0.05 -13.43 5.46
C MET A 78 0.33 -14.86 5.92
N ASP A 79 1.26 -15.56 5.27
CA ASP A 79 1.67 -16.91 5.69
C ASP A 79 2.38 -16.86 7.04
N ALA A 80 3.31 -15.92 7.22
CA ALA A 80 4.00 -15.71 8.50
C ALA A 80 3.01 -15.36 9.63
N TRP A 81 2.03 -14.48 9.34
CA TRP A 81 0.96 -14.15 10.26
C TRP A 81 0.18 -15.38 10.70
N ASN A 82 -0.34 -16.15 9.73
CA ASN A 82 -1.17 -17.31 10.02
C ASN A 82 -0.37 -18.40 10.75
N LEU A 83 0.89 -18.62 10.39
CA LEU A 83 1.76 -19.57 11.10
C LEU A 83 1.96 -19.17 12.57
N TRP A 84 2.24 -17.88 12.83
CA TRP A 84 2.48 -17.41 14.19
C TRP A 84 1.24 -17.55 15.07
N PHE A 85 0.06 -17.18 14.56
CA PHE A 85 -1.17 -17.23 15.33
C PHE A 85 -1.80 -18.62 15.41
N SER A 86 -1.80 -19.42 14.34
CA SER A 86 -2.40 -20.77 14.38
C SER A 86 -1.71 -21.71 15.37
N THR A 87 -0.40 -21.52 15.61
CA THR A 87 0.36 -22.29 16.61
C THR A 87 0.00 -21.91 18.05
N ARG A 88 -0.65 -20.76 18.28
CA ARG A 88 -0.99 -20.21 19.59
C ARG A 88 -2.50 -20.15 19.85
N LEU A 89 -3.29 -20.05 18.79
CA LEU A 89 -4.75 -19.96 18.78
C LEU A 89 -5.30 -21.05 17.84
N PRO A 90 -5.26 -22.33 18.24
CA PRO A 90 -5.60 -23.45 17.36
C PRO A 90 -7.07 -23.41 16.87
N ASP A 91 -7.97 -22.81 17.65
CA ASP A 91 -9.40 -22.69 17.31
C ASP A 91 -9.70 -21.50 16.37
N VAL A 92 -8.70 -20.64 16.09
CA VAL A 92 -8.87 -19.46 15.25
C VAL A 92 -8.48 -19.80 13.81
N ARG A 93 -9.45 -19.75 12.91
CA ARG A 93 -9.21 -20.03 11.48
C ARG A 93 -8.35 -18.96 10.83
N ALA A 94 -7.36 -19.39 10.03
CA ALA A 94 -6.48 -18.53 9.25
C ALA A 94 -7.22 -17.47 8.40
N THR A 95 -6.57 -16.33 8.19
CA THR A 95 -7.11 -15.19 7.44
C THR A 95 -6.31 -14.90 6.18
N LYS A 96 -6.99 -14.37 5.16
CA LYS A 96 -6.41 -13.75 3.96
C LYS A 96 -6.24 -12.23 4.09
N GLY A 97 -6.60 -11.65 5.25
CA GLY A 97 -6.43 -10.23 5.55
C GLY A 97 -7.39 -9.29 4.79
N TYR A 98 -8.37 -9.80 4.05
CA TYR A 98 -9.39 -8.98 3.39
C TYR A 98 -10.38 -8.41 4.40
N ALA A 99 -11.00 -7.27 4.11
CA ALA A 99 -11.81 -6.54 5.09
C ALA A 99 -12.88 -7.38 5.83
N LYS A 100 -13.61 -8.26 5.13
CA LYS A 100 -14.61 -9.14 5.76
C LYS A 100 -13.98 -10.29 6.55
N ASP A 101 -13.00 -10.94 5.95
CA ASP A 101 -12.31 -12.10 6.51
C ASP A 101 -11.41 -11.73 7.70
N GLY A 102 -10.72 -10.60 7.65
CA GLY A 102 -9.94 -10.05 8.76
C GLY A 102 -10.82 -9.61 9.94
N LYS A 103 -12.02 -9.06 9.68
CA LYS A 103 -12.99 -8.78 10.76
C LYS A 103 -13.46 -10.06 11.45
N ARG A 104 -13.72 -11.12 10.68
CA ARG A 104 -14.02 -12.45 11.23
C ARG A 104 -12.85 -12.94 12.08
N TRP A 105 -11.62 -12.89 11.56
CA TRP A 105 -10.43 -13.30 12.30
C TRP A 105 -10.25 -12.54 13.61
N LEU A 106 -10.45 -11.21 13.61
CA LEU A 106 -10.37 -10.39 14.83
C LEU A 106 -11.48 -10.72 15.84
N PHE A 107 -12.66 -11.11 15.38
CA PHE A 107 -13.74 -11.58 16.23
C PHE A 107 -13.42 -12.95 16.84
N ASP A 108 -12.98 -13.90 16.01
CA ASP A 108 -12.61 -15.26 16.41
C ASP A 108 -11.43 -15.24 17.41
N ALA A 109 -10.42 -14.38 17.17
CA ALA A 109 -9.27 -14.22 18.06
C ALA A 109 -9.60 -13.51 19.38
N GLY A 110 -10.63 -12.65 19.38
CA GLY A 110 -11.27 -12.10 20.57
C GLY A 110 -10.33 -11.60 21.67
N GLU A 111 -10.62 -12.00 22.91
CA GLU A 111 -9.85 -11.64 24.11
C GLU A 111 -8.51 -12.36 24.20
N SER A 112 -8.33 -13.48 23.49
CA SER A 112 -7.07 -14.23 23.47
C SER A 112 -5.91 -13.39 22.96
N LEU A 113 -6.19 -12.33 22.18
CA LEU A 113 -5.19 -11.36 21.75
C LEU A 113 -4.54 -10.57 22.90
N ALA A 114 -5.24 -10.39 24.03
CA ALA A 114 -4.71 -9.67 25.19
C ALA A 114 -3.47 -10.37 25.80
N ALA A 115 -3.38 -11.70 25.67
CA ALA A 115 -2.25 -12.48 26.16
C ALA A 115 -0.94 -12.25 25.39
N PHE A 116 -0.99 -11.62 24.22
CA PHE A 116 0.19 -11.38 23.39
C PHE A 116 0.77 -9.97 23.53
N GLU A 117 0.15 -9.09 24.34
CA GLU A 117 0.59 -7.70 24.56
C GLU A 117 0.78 -6.91 23.23
N ILE A 118 0.01 -7.27 22.20
CA ILE A 118 0.07 -6.60 20.90
C ILE A 118 -0.81 -5.36 20.95
N ASP A 119 -0.25 -4.21 20.58
CA ASP A 119 -1.04 -3.00 20.40
C ASP A 119 -2.12 -3.22 19.32
N SER A 120 -3.38 -3.09 19.73
CA SER A 120 -4.55 -3.22 18.86
C SER A 120 -4.50 -2.31 17.63
N SER A 121 -3.79 -1.18 17.68
CA SER A 121 -3.58 -0.26 16.57
C SER A 121 -2.79 -0.89 15.41
N LEU A 122 -1.95 -1.88 15.71
CA LEU A 122 -1.19 -2.65 14.72
C LEU A 122 -2.07 -3.70 14.02
N LEU A 123 -3.14 -4.15 14.69
CA LEU A 123 -4.06 -5.16 14.16
C LEU A 123 -5.20 -4.53 13.34
N ARG A 124 -5.53 -3.25 13.61
CA ARG A 124 -6.67 -2.54 13.00
C ARG A 124 -6.25 -1.18 12.50
N ARG A 125 -6.42 -0.93 11.19
CA ARG A 125 -6.33 0.44 10.66
C ARG A 125 -7.54 1.24 11.12
N ASN A 126 -7.30 2.22 11.98
CA ASN A 126 -8.24 3.32 12.18
C ASN A 126 -8.29 4.16 10.89
N ARG A 127 -9.49 4.41 10.40
CA ARG A 127 -9.72 5.28 9.24
C ARG A 127 -10.04 6.69 9.70
#